data_AF-A0A2S9IDD3-F1
#
_entry.id   AF-A0A2S9IDD3-F1
#
_cell.length_a   1.000
_cell.length_b   1.000
_cell.length_c   1.000
_cell.angle_alpha   90.00
_cell.angle_beta   90.00
_cell.angle_gamma   90.00
#
_symmetry.space_group_name_H-M   'P 1'
#
loop_
_entity.id
_entity.type
_entity.pdbx_description
1 polymer ?
#
loop_
_entity_poly.entity_id
_entity_poly.type
_entity_poly.pdbx_seq_one_letter_code
_entity_poly.pdbx_strand_id
1 'polypeptide(L)'
;MLSIKINHQINADSRISKFFKVAPVCLMTWTIFGGIFSAEGAVIADSGMVNQPGIHENLTGPTIVDINDPSKNGVSHNKFTEFNVNKNGLILNNNINESKTILGGKVAGNSNLSNGPATVIINEVASKNMTQLNGMIEVAGKKANVIVASPSGISCDGCGFINTERGVLTTGKVDISDNPSISVSEGNIILQGNGLQDQSDYTALIAHTINIVAEENSANNLTVMAGKNSDIHHVDGVLKSRAATNEQADYVGIDVAKLGGMYADKITLIAGQKGVSIKNRGIISADTDLVIQNNGIIRNSGNISSGNEMTIDADKINNRKGSLTSGGNFVSSSQSLENTSGSILADGALSILANTNINNYHGEIAADNVNIKSGSIQNIKRSERESSDPDKKSQIIAKNGDINILTDGEMSIGNGGTKIAASKGSVSLKAGERLGINSTEINAKDVVINGAFANGPIVNGLEGTEIKADHDVTINLGSLAAIASDSVIKAGNDINLNITNQDENARNLNNLGKFSAGNNFNYKSAGAFSNFGTAEAGKVIDINSAGFNNYAKVSGNQVNIHSTSGLYNKENGQILSKTSVALSSKGFFRNTGGITSVTGTKVMSNFYRNDGKIEGKVEVQPYK
;
A
#
# COMPACT_ATOMS: atom_id res chain seq x y z
N MET A 1 44.48 44.82 25.40
CA MET A 1 45.79 44.64 26.07
C MET A 1 46.09 43.14 26.14
N LEU A 2 47.37 42.75 25.97
CA LEU A 2 48.11 41.61 26.55
C LEU A 2 47.42 40.23 26.78
N SER A 3 48.06 39.07 26.53
CA SER A 3 49.33 38.78 25.84
C SER A 3 49.65 37.26 25.75
N ILE A 4 50.38 36.81 24.70
CA ILE A 4 51.51 35.81 24.71
C ILE A 4 51.17 34.34 25.13
N LYS A 5 51.64 33.21 24.56
CA LYS A 5 52.46 32.70 23.40
C LYS A 5 52.05 31.19 23.22
N ILE A 6 52.54 30.25 22.39
CA ILE A 6 53.63 30.01 21.39
C ILE A 6 53.05 28.90 20.44
N ASN A 7 53.32 28.67 19.14
CA ASN A 7 54.35 29.04 18.15
C ASN A 7 55.44 27.96 17.84
N HIS A 8 55.09 26.92 17.05
CA HIS A 8 56.02 26.19 16.16
C HIS A 8 55.33 25.51 14.95
N GLN A 9 56.02 25.51 13.79
CA GLN A 9 55.80 24.62 12.64
C GLN A 9 57.06 23.75 12.45
N ILE A 10 56.91 22.52 11.96
CA ILE A 10 57.89 21.85 11.07
C ILE A 10 57.11 21.05 10.02
N ASN A 11 57.63 21.00 8.78
CA ASN A 11 57.13 20.20 7.67
C ASN A 11 58.34 19.42 7.08
N ALA A 12 58.19 18.15 6.67
CA ALA A 12 59.32 17.31 6.23
C ALA A 12 58.94 16.23 5.19
N ASP A 13 59.89 15.90 4.31
CA ASP A 13 59.78 15.01 3.13
C ASP A 13 60.60 13.72 3.31
N SER A 14 60.20 12.59 2.70
CA SER A 14 61.12 11.55 2.15
C SER A 14 60.44 10.33 1.48
N ARG A 15 60.30 10.42 0.16
CA ARG A 15 60.80 9.46 -0.88
C ARG A 15 60.87 7.92 -0.64
N ILE A 16 60.22 7.21 -1.58
CA ILE A 16 60.75 6.13 -2.46
C ILE A 16 61.10 4.75 -1.86
N SER A 17 60.42 3.71 -2.36
CA SER A 17 61.08 2.58 -3.07
C SER A 17 60.14 1.90 -4.08
N LYS A 18 60.70 1.33 -5.15
CA LYS A 18 60.05 0.45 -6.14
C LYS A 18 61.00 -0.71 -6.42
N PHE A 19 60.50 -1.92 -6.60
CA PHE A 19 61.22 -2.98 -7.32
C PHE A 19 60.28 -3.80 -8.21
N PHE A 20 60.78 -4.13 -9.40
CA PHE A 20 60.11 -4.96 -10.42
C PHE A 20 60.40 -6.44 -10.21
N LYS A 21 59.54 -7.31 -10.75
CA LYS A 21 59.95 -8.50 -11.50
C LYS A 21 58.89 -8.90 -12.54
N VAL A 22 59.31 -9.58 -13.59
CA VAL A 22 58.51 -9.98 -14.77
C VAL A 22 58.57 -11.51 -14.92
N ALA A 23 57.61 -12.08 -15.64
CA ALA A 23 57.35 -13.52 -15.81
C ALA A 23 58.48 -14.30 -16.51
N PRO A 24 58.32 -15.64 -16.58
CA PRO A 24 58.40 -16.31 -17.87
C PRO A 24 57.13 -17.13 -18.21
N VAL A 25 56.97 -17.46 -19.50
CA VAL A 25 55.90 -18.31 -20.05
C VAL A 25 56.48 -19.65 -20.50
N CYS A 26 55.81 -20.75 -20.15
CA CYS A 26 55.82 -22.05 -20.85
C CYS A 26 54.62 -22.86 -20.28
N LEU A 27 53.50 -23.03 -20.98
CA LEU A 27 53.29 -23.87 -22.17
C LEU A 27 53.40 -25.38 -21.88
N MET A 28 52.29 -25.99 -21.46
CA MET A 28 51.89 -27.30 -21.95
C MET A 28 50.38 -27.32 -22.19
N THR A 29 50.00 -27.61 -23.43
CA THR A 29 48.62 -27.90 -23.83
C THR A 29 48.18 -29.25 -23.30
N TRP A 30 46.93 -29.39 -22.88
CA TRP A 30 46.14 -30.61 -23.11
C TRP A 30 44.66 -30.25 -23.24
N THR A 31 44.23 -29.97 -24.46
CA THR A 31 42.82 -29.91 -24.83
C THR A 31 42.25 -31.33 -24.82
N ILE A 32 41.81 -31.80 -23.65
CA ILE A 32 40.81 -32.87 -23.65
C ILE A 32 39.50 -32.25 -24.10
N PHE A 33 38.89 -32.84 -25.12
CA PHE A 33 37.59 -32.45 -25.66
C PHE A 33 36.50 -32.94 -24.70
N GLY A 34 36.49 -32.38 -23.49
CA GLY A 34 35.41 -32.54 -22.52
C GLY A 34 34.18 -31.83 -23.06
N GLY A 35 33.47 -32.51 -23.96
CA GLY A 35 32.22 -32.03 -24.50
C GLY A 35 31.29 -31.67 -23.35
N ILE A 36 30.70 -30.47 -23.41
CA ILE A 36 29.51 -30.21 -22.62
C ILE A 36 28.45 -31.13 -23.21
N PHE A 37 28.30 -32.31 -22.60
CA PHE A 37 27.08 -33.09 -22.74
C PHE A 37 25.97 -32.19 -22.21
N SER A 38 25.25 -31.54 -23.12
CA SER A 38 23.88 -31.15 -22.85
C SER A 38 23.19 -32.41 -22.31
N ALA A 39 22.68 -32.35 -21.08
CA ALA A 39 21.81 -33.40 -20.60
C ALA A 39 20.57 -33.37 -21.48
N GLU A 40 20.51 -34.29 -22.44
CA GLU A 40 19.32 -34.50 -23.26
C GLU A 40 18.18 -34.83 -22.30
N GLY A 41 17.05 -34.11 -22.45
CA GLY A 41 15.97 -34.11 -21.46
C GLY A 41 15.31 -35.48 -21.40
N ALA A 42 15.77 -36.31 -20.46
CA ALA A 42 15.31 -37.67 -20.29
C ALA A 42 13.94 -37.71 -19.61
N VAL A 43 13.02 -38.47 -20.22
CA VAL A 43 11.75 -38.88 -19.63
C VAL A 43 11.84 -40.39 -19.42
N ILE A 44 11.84 -40.82 -18.16
CA ILE A 44 12.08 -42.21 -17.76
C ILE A 44 10.91 -42.65 -16.88
N ALA A 45 10.10 -43.56 -17.40
CA ALA A 45 8.99 -44.16 -16.66
C ALA A 45 9.51 -45.08 -15.54
N ASP A 46 8.82 -45.10 -14.39
CA ASP A 46 9.20 -45.95 -13.25
C ASP A 46 8.91 -47.43 -13.55
N SER A 47 9.96 -48.18 -13.87
CA SER A 47 9.90 -49.61 -14.21
C SER A 47 9.75 -50.54 -13.00
N GLY A 48 9.73 -50.00 -11.77
CA GLY A 48 9.48 -50.77 -10.55
C GLY A 48 8.01 -50.77 -10.11
N MET A 49 7.13 -50.01 -10.77
CA MET A 49 5.81 -49.65 -10.26
C MET A 49 4.67 -49.97 -11.23
N VAL A 50 3.46 -50.08 -10.67
CA VAL A 50 2.21 -50.01 -11.45
C VAL A 50 2.03 -48.57 -11.97
N ASN A 51 1.40 -48.41 -13.14
CA ASN A 51 1.23 -47.14 -13.88
C ASN A 51 2.49 -46.64 -14.63
N GLN A 52 3.17 -47.55 -15.36
CA GLN A 52 4.28 -47.21 -16.26
C GLN A 52 3.74 -46.81 -17.66
N PRO A 53 3.77 -45.53 -18.07
CA PRO A 53 3.35 -45.11 -19.40
C PRO A 53 4.30 -45.58 -20.51
N GLY A 54 3.80 -45.65 -21.75
CA GLY A 54 4.64 -45.83 -22.92
C GLY A 54 5.41 -44.54 -23.23
N ILE A 55 6.68 -44.63 -23.62
CA ILE A 55 7.51 -43.49 -24.01
C ILE A 55 8.19 -43.80 -25.33
N HIS A 56 8.07 -42.91 -26.31
CA HIS A 56 8.77 -43.00 -27.59
C HIS A 56 9.08 -41.61 -28.15
N GLU A 57 10.18 -41.46 -28.89
CA GLU A 57 10.52 -40.20 -29.54
C GLU A 57 9.84 -40.10 -30.92
N ASN A 58 9.35 -38.91 -31.26
CA ASN A 58 8.84 -38.62 -32.59
C ASN A 58 10.01 -38.25 -33.52
N LEU A 59 9.95 -38.70 -34.79
CA LEU A 59 10.90 -38.30 -35.84
C LEU A 59 10.97 -36.77 -36.08
N THR A 60 10.03 -36.01 -35.55
CA THR A 60 9.98 -34.54 -35.58
C THR A 60 10.63 -33.85 -34.36
N GLY A 61 11.09 -34.59 -33.35
CA GLY A 61 11.84 -34.06 -32.21
C GLY A 61 11.21 -34.11 -30.80
N PRO A 62 9.88 -34.02 -30.58
CA PRO A 62 9.32 -34.09 -29.24
C PRO A 62 9.21 -35.52 -28.71
N THR A 63 9.31 -35.68 -27.39
CA THR A 63 9.03 -36.94 -26.69
C THR A 63 7.52 -37.17 -26.62
N ILE A 64 7.03 -38.35 -27.03
CA ILE A 64 5.63 -38.76 -26.87
C ILE A 64 5.53 -39.69 -25.65
N VAL A 65 4.52 -39.42 -24.82
CA VAL A 65 4.13 -40.22 -23.66
C VAL A 65 2.73 -40.77 -23.91
N ASP A 66 2.65 -42.06 -24.20
CA ASP A 66 1.39 -42.82 -24.23
C ASP A 66 0.92 -43.06 -22.80
N ILE A 67 0.12 -42.12 -22.29
CA ILE A 67 -0.40 -42.13 -20.92
C ILE A 67 -1.15 -43.43 -20.60
N ASN A 68 -1.19 -43.81 -19.33
CA ASN A 68 -1.94 -44.98 -18.86
C ASN A 68 -3.46 -44.81 -19.03
N ASP A 69 -4.17 -45.92 -19.14
CA ASP A 69 -5.64 -45.97 -19.15
C ASP A 69 -6.21 -45.21 -17.93
N PRO A 70 -7.09 -44.21 -18.11
CA PRO A 70 -7.65 -43.49 -16.97
C PRO A 70 -8.54 -44.38 -16.11
N SER A 71 -8.62 -44.02 -14.83
CA SER A 71 -9.60 -44.58 -13.90
C SER A 71 -11.04 -44.28 -14.35
N LYS A 72 -12.02 -44.91 -13.70
CA LYS A 72 -13.46 -44.65 -13.95
C LYS A 72 -13.87 -43.18 -13.81
N ASN A 73 -13.08 -42.38 -13.10
CA ASN A 73 -13.31 -40.95 -12.87
C ASN A 73 -12.52 -40.05 -13.85
N GLY A 74 -11.87 -40.66 -14.87
CA GLY A 74 -11.13 -39.95 -15.91
C GLY A 74 -9.69 -39.57 -15.54
N VAL A 75 -9.17 -40.06 -14.42
CA VAL A 75 -7.80 -39.76 -13.95
C VAL A 75 -6.82 -40.77 -14.53
N SER A 76 -5.98 -40.34 -15.47
CA SER A 76 -4.78 -41.06 -15.88
C SER A 76 -3.63 -40.67 -14.96
N HIS A 77 -2.98 -41.65 -14.35
CA HIS A 77 -1.82 -41.47 -13.48
C HIS A 77 -0.59 -42.11 -14.11
N ASN A 78 0.53 -41.41 -14.10
CA ASN A 78 1.74 -41.77 -14.84
C ASN A 78 2.95 -41.53 -13.92
N LYS A 79 3.75 -42.57 -13.67
CA LYS A 79 4.90 -42.50 -12.77
C LYS A 79 6.24 -42.47 -13.52
N PHE A 80 7.12 -41.59 -13.06
CA PHE A 80 8.42 -41.33 -13.66
C PHE A 80 9.52 -41.29 -12.60
N THR A 81 10.71 -41.80 -12.93
CA THR A 81 11.94 -41.52 -12.17
C THR A 81 12.61 -40.23 -12.64
N GLU A 82 12.40 -39.84 -13.90
CA GLU A 82 12.77 -38.54 -14.48
C GLU A 82 11.71 -38.07 -15.49
N PHE A 83 11.38 -36.77 -15.52
CA PHE A 83 10.35 -36.19 -16.42
C PHE A 83 10.85 -34.87 -17.02
N ASN A 84 12.04 -34.88 -17.62
CA ASN A 84 12.65 -33.67 -18.14
C ASN A 84 12.15 -33.37 -19.56
N VAL A 85 11.60 -32.17 -19.78
CA VAL A 85 11.13 -31.71 -21.09
C VAL A 85 12.24 -30.90 -21.76
N ASN A 86 12.63 -31.29 -22.96
CA ASN A 86 13.63 -30.58 -23.77
C ASN A 86 12.97 -29.49 -24.64
N LYS A 87 13.77 -28.74 -25.41
CA LYS A 87 13.30 -27.59 -26.22
C LYS A 87 12.37 -27.94 -27.38
N ASN A 88 12.27 -29.20 -27.76
CA ASN A 88 11.29 -29.68 -28.74
C ASN A 88 9.91 -29.91 -28.11
N GLY A 89 9.83 -29.96 -26.77
CA GLY A 89 8.61 -30.21 -26.01
C GLY A 89 8.28 -31.69 -25.81
N LEU A 90 7.14 -31.92 -25.14
CA LEU A 90 6.61 -33.24 -24.78
C LEU A 90 5.13 -33.34 -25.14
N ILE A 91 4.68 -34.50 -25.57
CA ILE A 91 3.30 -34.77 -25.98
C ILE A 91 2.69 -35.87 -25.09
N LEU A 92 1.64 -35.53 -24.34
CA LEU A 92 0.80 -36.46 -23.59
C LEU A 92 -0.29 -37.00 -24.52
N ASN A 93 -0.20 -38.26 -24.93
CA ASN A 93 -1.08 -38.81 -25.96
C ASN A 93 -2.46 -39.23 -25.40
N ASN A 94 -3.42 -38.31 -25.45
CA ASN A 94 -4.78 -38.47 -24.92
C ASN A 94 -5.83 -38.71 -26.02
N ASN A 95 -5.52 -39.56 -27.01
CA ASN A 95 -6.46 -39.92 -28.07
C ASN A 95 -6.40 -41.41 -28.44
N ILE A 96 -7.55 -42.03 -28.68
CA ILE A 96 -7.63 -43.44 -29.12
C ILE A 96 -7.21 -43.60 -30.61
N ASN A 97 -7.38 -42.54 -31.41
CA ASN A 97 -7.11 -42.52 -32.84
C ASN A 97 -5.94 -41.58 -33.17
N GLU A 98 -5.52 -41.53 -34.44
CA GLU A 98 -4.57 -40.49 -34.88
C GLU A 98 -5.11 -39.09 -34.52
N SER A 99 -4.23 -38.21 -34.03
CA SER A 99 -4.52 -36.81 -33.76
C SER A 99 -3.46 -35.90 -34.39
N LYS A 100 -3.83 -34.64 -34.62
CA LYS A 100 -2.87 -33.60 -35.02
C LYS A 100 -2.50 -32.76 -33.80
N THR A 101 -1.20 -32.63 -33.58
CA THR A 101 -0.55 -31.81 -32.55
C THR A 101 0.18 -30.62 -33.17
N ILE A 102 0.51 -29.63 -32.34
CA ILE A 102 1.32 -28.47 -32.71
C ILE A 102 2.81 -28.84 -32.72
N LEU A 103 3.28 -29.56 -31.69
CA LEU A 103 4.69 -29.93 -31.52
C LEU A 103 5.12 -31.08 -32.44
N GLY A 104 4.27 -32.11 -32.60
CA GLY A 104 4.66 -33.38 -33.23
C GLY A 104 4.02 -33.68 -34.59
N GLY A 105 3.18 -32.78 -35.12
CA GLY A 105 2.44 -33.02 -36.35
C GLY A 105 1.37 -34.10 -36.16
N LYS A 106 1.48 -35.25 -36.87
CA LYS A 106 0.56 -36.39 -36.70
C LYS A 106 1.10 -37.33 -35.62
N VAL A 107 0.28 -37.60 -34.60
CA VAL A 107 0.56 -38.55 -33.53
C VAL A 107 -0.45 -39.69 -33.59
N ALA A 108 0.03 -40.93 -33.52
CA ALA A 108 -0.81 -42.12 -33.58
C ALA A 108 -1.73 -42.26 -32.35
N GLY A 109 -2.75 -43.10 -32.43
CA GLY A 109 -3.64 -43.37 -31.30
C GLY A 109 -2.96 -44.15 -30.18
N ASN A 110 -3.11 -43.68 -28.94
CA ASN A 110 -2.66 -44.37 -27.74
C ASN A 110 -3.57 -45.58 -27.46
N SER A 111 -3.03 -46.79 -27.63
CA SER A 111 -3.73 -48.05 -27.43
C SER A 111 -4.05 -48.37 -25.96
N ASN A 112 -3.51 -47.62 -25.00
CA ASN A 112 -3.75 -47.84 -23.57
C ASN A 112 -5.14 -47.33 -23.12
N LEU A 113 -5.80 -46.47 -23.90
CA LEU A 113 -7.01 -45.74 -23.47
C LEU A 113 -8.31 -46.57 -23.61
N SER A 114 -8.35 -47.76 -23.02
CA SER A 114 -9.51 -48.66 -23.03
C SER A 114 -10.78 -48.03 -22.43
N ASN A 115 -10.63 -47.21 -21.38
CA ASN A 115 -11.73 -46.46 -20.75
C ASN A 115 -12.01 -45.12 -21.45
N GLY A 116 -11.31 -44.84 -22.55
CA GLY A 116 -11.38 -43.60 -23.32
C GLY A 116 -10.41 -42.51 -22.82
N PRO A 117 -10.43 -41.30 -23.43
CA PRO A 117 -9.50 -40.25 -23.08
C PRO A 117 -9.74 -39.63 -21.70
N ALA A 118 -8.64 -39.43 -20.97
CA ALA A 118 -8.58 -38.86 -19.64
C ALA A 118 -9.13 -37.41 -19.58
N THR A 119 -9.61 -37.02 -18.41
CA THR A 119 -9.99 -35.64 -18.04
C THR A 119 -8.94 -35.00 -17.13
N VAL A 120 -8.14 -35.81 -16.43
CA VAL A 120 -6.99 -35.39 -15.62
C VAL A 120 -5.81 -36.31 -15.92
N ILE A 121 -4.65 -35.73 -16.21
CA ILE A 121 -3.39 -36.44 -16.47
C ILE A 121 -2.40 -36.03 -15.37
N ILE A 122 -2.08 -36.97 -14.48
CA ILE A 122 -1.12 -36.77 -13.39
C ILE A 122 0.22 -37.39 -13.80
N ASN A 123 1.27 -36.57 -13.80
CA ASN A 123 2.66 -36.98 -14.03
C ASN A 123 3.42 -36.85 -12.71
N GLU A 124 3.60 -37.96 -12.01
CA GLU A 124 4.25 -38.01 -10.68
C GLU A 124 5.72 -38.43 -10.82
N VAL A 125 6.62 -37.60 -10.31
CA VAL A 125 8.07 -37.78 -10.43
C VAL A 125 8.67 -38.23 -9.10
N ALA A 126 9.03 -39.52 -9.03
CA ALA A 126 9.65 -40.18 -7.88
C ALA A 126 11.18 -40.00 -7.83
N SER A 127 11.68 -38.84 -8.27
CA SER A 127 13.12 -38.54 -8.32
C SER A 127 13.67 -37.99 -7.00
N LYS A 128 14.99 -37.82 -6.96
CA LYS A 128 15.67 -36.87 -6.05
C LYS A 128 16.18 -35.61 -6.78
N ASN A 129 16.17 -35.64 -8.11
CA ASN A 129 16.62 -34.55 -8.97
C ASN A 129 15.47 -33.57 -9.24
N MET A 130 15.80 -32.31 -9.48
CA MET A 130 14.84 -31.29 -9.89
C MET A 130 14.35 -31.57 -11.32
N THR A 131 13.04 -31.52 -11.54
CA THR A 131 12.46 -31.71 -12.88
C THR A 131 12.73 -30.48 -13.74
N GLN A 132 13.34 -30.67 -14.91
CA GLN A 132 13.64 -29.56 -15.84
C GLN A 132 12.63 -29.51 -16.97
N LEU A 133 11.87 -28.41 -17.04
CA LEU A 133 10.92 -28.12 -18.11
C LEU A 133 11.48 -26.99 -18.98
N ASN A 134 12.16 -27.37 -20.06
CA ASN A 134 12.82 -26.44 -20.98
C ASN A 134 12.04 -26.28 -22.30
N GLY A 135 10.71 -26.52 -22.27
CA GLY A 135 9.83 -26.54 -23.43
C GLY A 135 8.37 -26.87 -23.06
N MET A 136 7.49 -26.84 -24.05
CA MET A 136 6.04 -26.98 -23.88
C MET A 136 5.58 -28.43 -23.67
N ILE A 137 4.46 -28.61 -22.95
CA ILE A 137 3.75 -29.89 -22.77
C ILE A 137 2.40 -29.82 -23.48
N GLU A 138 2.20 -30.62 -24.53
CA GLU A 138 0.96 -30.67 -25.32
C GLU A 138 0.11 -31.90 -24.98
N VAL A 139 -1.21 -31.74 -24.86
CA VAL A 139 -2.16 -32.86 -24.80
C VAL A 139 -2.65 -33.19 -26.21
N ALA A 140 -2.33 -34.37 -26.73
CA ALA A 140 -2.79 -34.81 -28.04
C ALA A 140 -4.27 -35.23 -28.01
N GLY A 141 -5.08 -34.73 -28.94
CA GLY A 141 -6.51 -35.06 -29.01
C GLY A 141 -7.36 -34.33 -27.99
N LYS A 142 -7.94 -35.04 -27.01
CA LYS A 142 -8.94 -34.46 -26.11
C LYS A 142 -8.28 -33.58 -25.04
N LYS A 143 -8.68 -32.30 -24.99
CA LYS A 143 -8.32 -31.33 -23.93
C LYS A 143 -8.53 -31.94 -22.55
N ALA A 144 -7.54 -31.79 -21.67
CA ALA A 144 -7.55 -32.34 -20.32
C ALA A 144 -6.91 -31.37 -19.32
N ASN A 145 -6.96 -31.73 -18.04
CA ASN A 145 -6.21 -31.07 -16.97
C ASN A 145 -4.86 -31.78 -16.81
N VAL A 146 -3.76 -31.05 -16.65
CA VAL A 146 -2.41 -31.63 -16.57
C VAL A 146 -1.75 -31.22 -15.26
N ILE A 147 -1.28 -32.20 -14.49
CA ILE A 147 -0.51 -32.00 -13.26
C ILE A 147 0.88 -32.59 -13.47
N VAL A 148 1.92 -31.80 -13.18
CA VAL A 148 3.31 -32.26 -13.07
C VAL A 148 3.72 -32.10 -11.60
N ALA A 149 3.93 -33.22 -10.92
CA ALA A 149 4.20 -33.28 -9.48
C ALA A 149 5.62 -33.80 -9.23
N SER A 150 6.52 -32.91 -8.81
CA SER A 150 7.92 -33.23 -8.52
C SER A 150 8.34 -32.67 -7.17
N PRO A 151 8.31 -33.47 -6.09
CA PRO A 151 8.64 -32.99 -4.74
C PRO A 151 10.07 -32.43 -4.58
N SER A 152 11.02 -32.89 -5.41
CA SER A 152 12.38 -32.35 -5.46
C SER A 152 12.50 -30.97 -6.14
N GLY A 153 11.42 -30.45 -6.72
CA GLY A 153 11.37 -29.14 -7.37
C GLY A 153 11.18 -29.21 -8.89
N ILE A 154 10.83 -28.06 -9.47
CA ILE A 154 10.64 -27.89 -10.93
C ILE A 154 11.36 -26.60 -11.37
N SER A 155 12.18 -26.66 -12.42
CA SER A 155 12.71 -25.48 -13.10
C SER A 155 12.04 -25.31 -14.47
N CYS A 156 11.55 -24.11 -14.78
CA CYS A 156 10.87 -23.74 -16.02
C CYS A 156 11.71 -22.74 -16.82
N ASP A 157 12.00 -23.05 -18.08
CA ASP A 157 12.66 -22.17 -19.07
C ASP A 157 11.98 -22.33 -20.43
N GLY A 158 10.99 -21.48 -20.72
CA GLY A 158 10.13 -21.62 -21.91
C GLY A 158 9.14 -22.77 -21.78
N CYS A 159 8.67 -23.05 -20.55
CA CYS A 159 7.69 -24.10 -20.29
C CYS A 159 6.25 -23.55 -20.26
N GLY A 160 5.28 -24.41 -20.53
CA GLY A 160 3.85 -24.07 -20.55
C GLY A 160 3.06 -25.24 -21.11
N PHE A 161 1.73 -25.11 -21.22
CA PHE A 161 0.88 -26.18 -21.71
C PHE A 161 0.15 -25.80 -23.01
N ILE A 162 -0.13 -26.82 -23.84
CA ILE A 162 -0.89 -26.71 -25.09
C ILE A 162 -2.06 -27.70 -25.02
N ASN A 163 -3.25 -27.25 -25.44
CA ASN A 163 -4.50 -28.04 -25.38
C ASN A 163 -4.85 -28.54 -23.95
N THR A 164 -4.63 -27.67 -22.96
CA THR A 164 -4.87 -27.94 -21.53
C THR A 164 -5.92 -27.00 -20.95
N GLU A 165 -6.79 -27.50 -20.07
CA GLU A 165 -7.82 -26.73 -19.36
C GLU A 165 -7.22 -26.06 -18.11
N ARG A 166 -6.66 -26.86 -17.21
CA ARG A 166 -5.86 -26.41 -16.07
C ARG A 166 -4.47 -27.03 -16.11
N GLY A 167 -3.45 -26.19 -16.22
CA GLY A 167 -2.05 -26.57 -16.06
C GLY A 167 -1.60 -26.42 -14.60
N VAL A 168 -0.98 -27.44 -14.02
CA VAL A 168 -0.50 -27.40 -12.62
C VAL A 168 0.94 -27.89 -12.53
N LEU A 169 1.84 -27.02 -12.07
CA LEU A 169 3.19 -27.37 -11.66
C LEU A 169 3.24 -27.40 -10.14
N THR A 170 3.64 -28.53 -9.54
CA THR A 170 3.66 -28.65 -8.08
C THR A 170 4.84 -29.43 -7.52
N THR A 171 5.27 -29.05 -6.31
CA THR A 171 6.19 -29.83 -5.47
C THR A 171 5.46 -30.56 -4.34
N GLY A 172 4.12 -30.51 -4.34
CA GLY A 172 3.30 -31.33 -3.46
C GLY A 172 3.21 -32.77 -3.95
N LYS A 173 2.95 -33.68 -3.01
CA LYS A 173 2.46 -35.02 -3.33
C LYS A 173 0.98 -34.93 -3.69
N VAL A 174 0.57 -35.71 -4.70
CA VAL A 174 -0.82 -35.78 -5.13
C VAL A 174 -1.48 -36.99 -4.48
N ASP A 175 -2.58 -36.78 -3.74
CA ASP A 175 -3.46 -37.86 -3.36
C ASP A 175 -4.35 -38.24 -4.55
N ILE A 176 -4.53 -39.54 -4.79
CA ILE A 176 -5.11 -40.09 -6.02
C ILE A 176 -6.43 -40.80 -5.69
N SER A 177 -7.23 -40.10 -4.88
CA SER A 177 -8.63 -40.42 -4.59
C SER A 177 -9.55 -39.82 -5.66
N ASP A 178 -10.87 -40.06 -5.54
CA ASP A 178 -11.88 -39.66 -6.53
C ASP A 178 -11.97 -38.13 -6.76
N ASN A 179 -11.41 -37.33 -5.84
CA ASN A 179 -11.20 -35.90 -5.97
C ASN A 179 -9.74 -35.58 -5.57
N PRO A 180 -8.78 -35.60 -6.52
CA PRO A 180 -7.37 -35.46 -6.20
C PRO A 180 -7.04 -34.22 -5.35
N SER A 181 -6.17 -34.40 -4.36
CA SER A 181 -5.67 -33.31 -3.50
C SER A 181 -4.17 -33.15 -3.67
N ILE A 182 -3.63 -31.96 -3.39
CA ILE A 182 -2.19 -31.71 -3.37
C ILE A 182 -1.78 -31.36 -1.94
N SER A 183 -0.67 -31.94 -1.46
CA SER A 183 -0.08 -31.65 -0.14
C SER A 183 1.41 -31.34 -0.25
N VAL A 184 1.79 -30.13 0.14
CA VAL A 184 3.11 -29.51 -0.02
C VAL A 184 3.86 -29.47 1.32
N SER A 185 4.99 -30.17 1.37
CA SER A 185 5.93 -30.16 2.52
C SER A 185 7.22 -29.38 2.25
N GLU A 186 7.73 -29.45 1.02
CA GLU A 186 9.05 -28.97 0.60
C GLU A 186 9.10 -28.73 -0.94
N GLY A 187 10.29 -28.51 -1.48
CA GLY A 187 10.52 -28.32 -2.92
C GLY A 187 10.32 -26.88 -3.42
N ASN A 188 11.05 -26.52 -4.49
CA ASN A 188 11.06 -25.18 -5.07
C ASN A 188 10.59 -25.20 -6.53
N ILE A 189 9.81 -24.18 -6.95
CA ILE A 189 9.60 -23.89 -8.38
C ILE A 189 10.46 -22.69 -8.77
N ILE A 190 11.26 -22.81 -9.83
CA ILE A 190 12.09 -21.72 -10.36
C ILE A 190 11.63 -21.39 -11.77
N LEU A 191 11.18 -20.16 -12.00
CA LEU A 191 10.94 -19.63 -13.35
C LEU A 191 12.16 -18.81 -13.79
N GLN A 192 12.83 -19.25 -14.85
CA GLN A 192 14.13 -18.73 -15.31
C GLN A 192 14.21 -18.71 -16.85
N GLY A 193 15.24 -18.07 -17.41
CA GLY A 193 15.39 -17.98 -18.87
C GLY A 193 14.17 -17.33 -19.53
N ASN A 194 13.50 -18.06 -20.42
CA ASN A 194 12.29 -17.64 -21.15
C ASN A 194 10.99 -17.78 -20.32
N GLY A 195 11.09 -18.26 -19.08
CA GLY A 195 9.99 -18.26 -18.11
C GLY A 195 8.86 -19.23 -18.41
N LEU A 196 7.70 -18.96 -17.80
CA LEU A 196 6.42 -19.60 -18.08
C LEU A 196 5.74 -18.94 -19.29
N GLN A 197 5.22 -19.74 -20.22
CA GLN A 197 4.60 -19.30 -21.46
C GLN A 197 3.31 -20.13 -21.70
N ASP A 198 2.39 -20.11 -20.74
CA ASP A 198 1.19 -20.96 -20.74
C ASP A 198 0.00 -20.30 -21.47
N GLN A 199 -0.77 -21.12 -22.20
CA GLN A 199 -1.98 -20.69 -22.91
C GLN A 199 -3.24 -21.39 -22.39
N SER A 200 -3.13 -22.15 -21.29
CA SER A 200 -4.25 -22.80 -20.59
C SER A 200 -5.28 -21.79 -20.08
N ASP A 201 -6.54 -22.22 -19.93
CA ASP A 201 -7.62 -21.38 -19.39
C ASP A 201 -7.33 -20.93 -17.94
N TYR A 202 -6.53 -21.73 -17.22
CA TYR A 202 -6.04 -21.47 -15.87
C TYR A 202 -4.72 -22.21 -15.61
N THR A 203 -3.84 -21.60 -14.81
CA THR A 203 -2.51 -22.12 -14.48
C THR A 203 -2.27 -22.02 -12.97
N ALA A 204 -1.71 -23.07 -12.36
CA ALA A 204 -1.32 -23.06 -10.95
C ALA A 204 0.14 -23.48 -10.72
N LEU A 205 0.85 -22.68 -9.93
CA LEU A 205 2.17 -22.97 -9.39
C LEU A 205 2.02 -23.22 -7.88
N ILE A 206 2.28 -24.43 -7.40
CA ILE A 206 1.93 -24.87 -6.04
C ILE A 206 3.14 -25.53 -5.36
N ALA A 207 3.88 -24.81 -4.52
CA ALA A 207 5.14 -25.31 -3.96
C ALA A 207 5.48 -24.73 -2.57
N HIS A 208 6.52 -25.25 -1.92
CA HIS A 208 6.97 -24.72 -0.62
C HIS A 208 7.60 -23.33 -0.80
N THR A 209 8.44 -23.16 -1.83
CA THR A 209 8.93 -21.86 -2.30
C THR A 209 8.80 -21.73 -3.81
N ILE A 210 8.70 -20.49 -4.30
CA ILE A 210 8.61 -20.14 -5.72
C ILE A 210 9.53 -18.93 -5.98
N ASN A 211 10.49 -19.10 -6.89
CA ASN A 211 11.42 -18.04 -7.31
C ASN A 211 11.15 -17.64 -8.76
N ILE A 212 11.02 -16.33 -9.00
CA ILE A 212 10.71 -15.78 -10.32
C ILE A 212 11.86 -14.88 -10.74
N VAL A 213 12.62 -15.33 -11.74
CA VAL A 213 13.88 -14.74 -12.21
C VAL A 213 13.83 -14.41 -13.71
N ALA A 214 13.02 -15.13 -14.48
CA ALA A 214 12.69 -14.80 -15.87
C ALA A 214 11.97 -13.44 -15.98
N GLU A 215 12.33 -12.65 -16.99
CA GLU A 215 11.80 -11.30 -17.22
C GLU A 215 10.33 -11.32 -17.63
N GLU A 216 9.94 -12.30 -18.46
CA GLU A 216 8.57 -12.54 -18.89
C GLU A 216 8.10 -13.90 -18.38
N ASN A 217 6.94 -13.91 -17.70
CA ASN A 217 6.20 -15.12 -17.37
C ASN A 217 4.72 -14.81 -17.66
N SER A 218 4.15 -15.51 -18.63
CA SER A 218 2.81 -15.27 -19.18
C SER A 218 1.89 -16.47 -18.98
N ALA A 219 0.63 -16.17 -18.64
CA ALA A 219 -0.49 -17.11 -18.53
C ALA A 219 -1.81 -16.32 -18.57
N ASN A 220 -2.96 -16.94 -18.89
CA ASN A 220 -4.25 -16.23 -18.86
C ASN A 220 -4.70 -15.95 -17.41
N ASN A 221 -4.89 -16.99 -16.60
CA ASN A 221 -5.30 -16.87 -15.20
C ASN A 221 -4.32 -17.64 -14.29
N LEU A 222 -3.43 -16.92 -13.62
CA LEU A 222 -2.30 -17.47 -12.88
C LEU A 222 -2.51 -17.44 -11.36
N THR A 223 -2.58 -18.62 -10.75
CA THR A 223 -2.59 -18.78 -9.28
C THR A 223 -1.24 -19.30 -8.78
N VAL A 224 -0.66 -18.62 -7.79
CA VAL A 224 0.66 -18.95 -7.23
C VAL A 224 0.51 -19.19 -5.73
N MET A 225 0.55 -20.46 -5.31
CA MET A 225 0.40 -20.87 -3.92
C MET A 225 1.74 -21.32 -3.34
N ALA A 226 2.16 -20.66 -2.26
CA ALA A 226 3.42 -20.91 -1.57
C ALA A 226 3.24 -21.39 -0.11
N GLY A 227 4.27 -22.08 0.38
CA GLY A 227 4.40 -22.55 1.76
C GLY A 227 3.79 -23.93 2.03
N LYS A 228 3.80 -24.36 3.30
CA LYS A 228 3.33 -25.69 3.68
C LYS A 228 1.80 -25.74 3.76
N ASN A 229 1.19 -26.42 2.79
CA ASN A 229 -0.26 -26.50 2.58
C ASN A 229 -0.67 -27.98 2.47
N SER A 230 -1.79 -28.38 3.08
CA SER A 230 -2.42 -29.70 2.90
C SER A 230 -3.78 -29.55 2.23
N ASP A 231 -4.31 -30.67 1.75
CA ASP A 231 -5.71 -30.79 1.31
C ASP A 231 -6.08 -29.75 0.23
N ILE A 232 -5.13 -29.42 -0.66
CA ILE A 232 -5.32 -28.39 -1.69
C ILE A 232 -6.20 -28.96 -2.80
N HIS A 233 -7.37 -28.35 -3.01
CA HIS A 233 -8.30 -28.68 -4.08
C HIS A 233 -8.67 -27.43 -4.88
N HIS A 234 -8.92 -27.59 -6.18
CA HIS A 234 -9.49 -26.54 -7.02
C HIS A 234 -11.02 -26.69 -7.04
N VAL A 235 -11.73 -25.75 -6.43
CA VAL A 235 -13.19 -25.82 -6.21
C VAL A 235 -13.81 -24.45 -6.51
N ASP A 236 -14.86 -24.43 -7.34
CA ASP A 236 -15.55 -23.21 -7.80
C ASP A 236 -14.62 -22.20 -8.50
N GLY A 237 -13.57 -22.67 -9.18
CA GLY A 237 -12.57 -21.84 -9.85
C GLY A 237 -11.43 -21.33 -8.95
N VAL A 238 -11.40 -21.70 -7.67
CA VAL A 238 -10.44 -21.18 -6.66
C VAL A 238 -9.68 -22.33 -6.00
N LEU A 239 -8.39 -22.15 -5.72
CA LEU A 239 -7.67 -23.08 -4.82
C LEU A 239 -8.12 -22.86 -3.38
N LYS A 240 -8.71 -23.90 -2.79
CA LYS A 240 -8.99 -23.98 -1.36
C LYS A 240 -7.92 -24.91 -0.76
N SER A 241 -7.22 -24.46 0.28
CA SER A 241 -6.21 -25.24 0.98
C SER A 241 -6.37 -25.15 2.49
N ARG A 242 -5.70 -26.05 3.20
CA ARG A 242 -5.49 -25.98 4.64
C ARG A 242 -4.03 -25.67 4.93
N ALA A 243 -3.76 -24.82 5.93
CA ALA A 243 -2.40 -24.64 6.42
C ALA A 243 -1.93 -25.96 7.07
N ALA A 244 -0.84 -26.55 6.56
CA ALA A 244 -0.37 -27.86 7.03
C ALA A 244 0.16 -27.83 8.47
N THR A 245 0.64 -26.66 8.93
CA THR A 245 0.93 -26.38 10.33
C THR A 245 0.44 -24.98 10.71
N ASN A 246 0.15 -24.77 12.00
CA ASN A 246 -0.12 -23.45 12.59
C ASN A 246 1.17 -22.75 13.06
N GLU A 247 2.33 -23.29 12.74
CA GLU A 247 3.64 -22.78 13.18
C GLU A 247 4.01 -21.52 12.38
N GLN A 248 4.61 -20.55 13.07
CA GLN A 248 5.09 -19.34 12.44
C GLN A 248 6.39 -19.62 11.68
N ALA A 249 6.35 -19.41 10.36
CA ALA A 249 7.50 -19.41 9.48
C ALA A 249 8.26 -18.07 9.51
N ASP A 250 9.55 -18.12 9.15
CA ASP A 250 10.34 -16.95 8.76
C ASP A 250 11.14 -17.28 7.49
N TYR A 251 10.43 -17.37 6.36
CA TYR A 251 11.03 -17.52 5.03
C TYR A 251 10.17 -16.83 3.97
N VAL A 252 10.76 -16.60 2.80
CA VAL A 252 10.07 -16.03 1.62
C VAL A 252 9.50 -17.17 0.78
N GLY A 253 8.18 -17.25 0.69
CA GLY A 253 7.48 -18.25 -0.11
C GLY A 253 7.42 -17.90 -1.60
N ILE A 254 7.32 -16.60 -1.93
CA ILE A 254 7.36 -16.08 -3.30
C ILE A 254 8.39 -14.95 -3.35
N ASP A 255 9.47 -15.12 -4.12
CA ASP A 255 10.49 -14.07 -4.35
C ASP A 255 10.60 -13.74 -5.85
N VAL A 256 10.09 -12.56 -6.23
CA VAL A 256 10.29 -11.98 -7.56
C VAL A 256 11.58 -11.17 -7.55
N ALA A 257 12.53 -11.59 -8.38
CA ALA A 257 13.82 -10.94 -8.56
C ALA A 257 13.68 -9.55 -9.20
N LYS A 258 14.73 -8.72 -9.16
CA LYS A 258 14.68 -7.37 -9.75
C LYS A 258 14.45 -7.37 -11.27
N LEU A 259 14.94 -8.41 -11.95
CA LEU A 259 14.73 -8.65 -13.39
C LEU A 259 13.61 -9.67 -13.65
N GLY A 260 12.83 -10.04 -12.62
CA GLY A 260 11.73 -10.98 -12.75
C GLY A 260 10.40 -10.25 -13.00
N GLY A 261 9.58 -10.78 -13.90
CA GLY A 261 8.24 -10.28 -14.18
C GLY A 261 7.18 -11.39 -14.16
N MET A 262 5.98 -11.09 -13.67
CA MET A 262 4.80 -11.96 -13.76
C MET A 262 3.67 -11.18 -14.42
N TYR A 263 3.10 -11.73 -15.50
CA TYR A 263 2.06 -11.10 -16.31
C TYR A 263 0.93 -12.10 -16.57
N ALA A 264 -0.32 -11.66 -16.43
CA ALA A 264 -1.49 -12.46 -16.77
C ALA A 264 -2.75 -11.59 -16.95
N ASP A 265 -3.83 -12.13 -17.52
CA ASP A 265 -5.14 -11.46 -17.42
C ASP A 265 -5.52 -11.33 -15.93
N LYS A 266 -5.29 -12.38 -15.13
CA LYS A 266 -5.61 -12.43 -13.71
C LYS A 266 -4.50 -13.08 -12.89
N ILE A 267 -4.15 -12.46 -11.75
CA ILE A 267 -3.13 -12.98 -10.82
C ILE A 267 -3.74 -13.20 -9.43
N THR A 268 -3.54 -14.39 -8.87
CA THR A 268 -3.89 -14.72 -7.48
C THR A 268 -2.67 -15.27 -6.73
N LEU A 269 -2.13 -14.53 -5.77
CA LEU A 269 -0.99 -14.94 -4.94
C LEU A 269 -1.47 -15.39 -3.56
N ILE A 270 -1.12 -16.61 -3.15
CA ILE A 270 -1.53 -17.21 -1.87
C ILE A 270 -0.31 -17.67 -1.08
N ALA A 271 -0.12 -17.10 0.10
CA ALA A 271 0.88 -17.54 1.08
C ALA A 271 0.21 -17.67 2.46
N GLY A 272 -0.58 -18.74 2.59
CA GLY A 272 -1.50 -18.97 3.71
C GLY A 272 -0.87 -19.55 4.98
N GLN A 273 0.34 -20.12 4.92
CA GLN A 273 1.06 -20.49 6.13
C GLN A 273 1.53 -19.23 6.88
N LYS A 274 1.27 -19.17 8.20
CA LYS A 274 1.58 -18.01 9.03
C LYS A 274 3.07 -17.64 8.98
N GLY A 275 3.37 -16.36 8.77
CA GLY A 275 4.73 -15.80 8.73
C GLY A 275 5.47 -15.98 7.38
N VAL A 276 5.01 -16.87 6.50
CA VAL A 276 5.56 -16.97 5.14
C VAL A 276 5.39 -15.64 4.45
N SER A 277 6.43 -15.18 3.77
CA SER A 277 6.48 -13.83 3.21
C SER A 277 6.42 -13.84 1.69
N ILE A 278 5.74 -12.84 1.10
CA ILE A 278 5.83 -12.52 -0.32
C ILE A 278 6.83 -11.37 -0.49
N LYS A 279 7.66 -11.41 -1.53
CA LYS A 279 8.71 -10.43 -1.78
C LYS A 279 8.76 -10.08 -3.25
N ASN A 280 8.59 -8.80 -3.58
CA ASN A 280 8.69 -8.29 -4.94
C ASN A 280 9.78 -7.23 -5.05
N ARG A 281 10.65 -7.39 -6.06
CA ARG A 281 11.66 -6.41 -6.47
C ARG A 281 11.59 -6.09 -7.97
N GLY A 282 10.74 -6.79 -8.71
CA GLY A 282 10.54 -6.68 -10.15
C GLY A 282 9.11 -6.23 -10.44
N ILE A 283 8.41 -6.98 -11.30
CA ILE A 283 7.05 -6.65 -11.76
C ILE A 283 6.08 -7.81 -11.47
N ILE A 284 4.88 -7.48 -10.99
CA ILE A 284 3.72 -8.36 -10.94
C ILE A 284 2.55 -7.57 -11.50
N SER A 285 2.04 -7.90 -12.70
CA SER A 285 1.00 -7.13 -13.37
C SER A 285 -0.14 -8.02 -13.86
N ALA A 286 -1.36 -7.74 -13.42
CA ALA A 286 -2.58 -8.32 -13.98
C ALA A 286 -3.27 -7.31 -14.90
N ASP A 287 -3.70 -7.73 -16.09
CA ASP A 287 -4.42 -6.85 -17.02
C ASP A 287 -5.89 -6.65 -16.61
N THR A 288 -6.44 -7.58 -15.82
CA THR A 288 -7.72 -7.43 -15.10
C THR A 288 -7.49 -7.37 -13.59
N ASP A 289 -7.81 -8.43 -12.84
CA ASP A 289 -7.81 -8.41 -11.36
C ASP A 289 -6.53 -8.99 -10.75
N LEU A 290 -6.10 -8.41 -9.62
CA LEU A 290 -4.99 -8.91 -8.81
C LEU A 290 -5.41 -9.14 -7.36
N VAL A 291 -5.23 -10.37 -6.88
CA VAL A 291 -5.54 -10.78 -5.50
C VAL A 291 -4.29 -11.27 -4.80
N ILE A 292 -4.02 -10.76 -3.58
CA ILE A 292 -2.96 -11.29 -2.70
C ILE A 292 -3.56 -11.65 -1.34
N GLN A 293 -3.34 -12.88 -0.90
CA GLN A 293 -3.69 -13.40 0.42
C GLN A 293 -2.42 -13.90 1.12
N ASN A 294 -1.96 -13.20 2.16
CA ASN A 294 -0.70 -13.55 2.83
C ASN A 294 -0.74 -13.45 4.36
N ASN A 295 -0.75 -14.59 5.06
CA ASN A 295 -0.71 -14.67 6.52
C ASN A 295 0.68 -14.31 7.13
N GLY A 296 1.42 -13.42 6.47
CA GLY A 296 2.75 -12.93 6.82
C GLY A 296 3.02 -11.56 6.21
N ILE A 297 4.24 -11.34 5.72
CA ILE A 297 4.69 -10.00 5.32
C ILE A 297 4.90 -9.92 3.81
N ILE A 298 4.12 -9.07 3.14
CA ILE A 298 4.38 -8.60 1.77
C ILE A 298 5.48 -7.55 1.83
N ARG A 299 6.61 -7.79 1.17
CA ARG A 299 7.73 -6.84 1.01
C ARG A 299 7.86 -6.42 -0.46
N ASN A 300 7.21 -5.32 -0.83
CA ASN A 300 7.29 -4.74 -2.16
C ASN A 300 8.29 -3.58 -2.22
N SER A 301 9.31 -3.72 -3.06
CA SER A 301 10.16 -2.62 -3.53
C SER A 301 10.30 -2.65 -5.06
N GLY A 302 9.29 -3.19 -5.75
CA GLY A 302 9.10 -3.18 -7.19
C GLY A 302 7.70 -2.66 -7.51
N ASN A 303 7.13 -3.13 -8.62
CA ASN A 303 5.78 -2.77 -9.05
C ASN A 303 4.82 -3.95 -8.87
N ILE A 304 3.65 -3.68 -8.28
CA ILE A 304 2.48 -4.58 -8.31
C ILE A 304 1.33 -3.78 -8.93
N SER A 305 0.77 -4.26 -10.04
CA SER A 305 -0.22 -3.55 -10.84
C SER A 305 -1.45 -4.41 -11.20
N SER A 306 -2.61 -3.78 -11.27
CA SER A 306 -3.87 -4.37 -11.75
C SER A 306 -4.54 -3.41 -12.73
N GLY A 307 -5.00 -3.88 -13.88
CA GLY A 307 -5.75 -3.07 -14.85
C GLY A 307 -7.20 -2.80 -14.44
N ASN A 308 -7.79 -3.71 -13.65
CA ASN A 308 -9.09 -3.58 -12.99
C ASN A 308 -8.91 -3.58 -11.45
N GLU A 309 -9.51 -4.49 -10.69
CA GLU A 309 -9.53 -4.41 -9.22
C GLU A 309 -8.32 -5.07 -8.55
N MET A 310 -7.81 -4.43 -7.49
CA MET A 310 -6.77 -4.98 -6.62
C MET A 310 -7.30 -5.27 -5.21
N THR A 311 -7.07 -6.49 -4.71
CA THR A 311 -7.36 -6.87 -3.31
C THR A 311 -6.11 -7.43 -2.65
N ILE A 312 -5.71 -6.84 -1.52
CA ILE A 312 -4.60 -7.33 -0.70
C ILE A 312 -5.09 -7.55 0.73
N ASP A 313 -5.00 -8.78 1.23
CA ASP A 313 -5.16 -9.10 2.65
C ASP A 313 -3.87 -9.74 3.16
N ALA A 314 -3.22 -9.11 4.15
CA ALA A 314 -1.97 -9.62 4.70
C ALA A 314 -1.69 -9.18 6.14
N ASP A 315 -0.97 -9.97 6.94
CA ASP A 315 -0.58 -9.56 8.31
C ASP A 315 0.13 -8.20 8.27
N LYS A 316 1.09 -8.01 7.35
CA LYS A 316 1.80 -6.72 7.17
C LYS A 316 2.12 -6.41 5.71
N ILE A 317 1.93 -5.15 5.34
CA ILE A 317 2.25 -4.62 4.00
C ILE A 317 3.43 -3.66 4.12
N ASN A 318 4.53 -3.99 3.45
CA ASN A 318 5.75 -3.18 3.41
C ASN A 318 6.05 -2.79 1.97
N ASN A 319 5.57 -1.61 1.58
CA ASN A 319 5.68 -1.01 0.24
C ASN A 319 6.85 0.00 0.15
N ARG A 320 7.95 -0.25 0.89
CA ARG A 320 9.04 0.72 1.01
C ARG A 320 9.79 0.86 -0.33
N LYS A 321 9.66 2.03 -0.96
CA LYS A 321 10.10 2.35 -2.34
C LYS A 321 9.42 1.49 -3.44
N GLY A 322 8.30 0.83 -3.13
CA GLY A 322 7.50 0.09 -4.10
C GLY A 322 6.32 0.90 -4.65
N SER A 323 5.67 0.36 -5.68
CA SER A 323 4.37 0.81 -6.17
C SER A 323 3.33 -0.30 -6.07
N LEU A 324 2.14 0.04 -5.57
CA LEU A 324 0.90 -0.75 -5.66
C LEU A 324 -0.10 0.11 -6.46
N THR A 325 -0.52 -0.33 -7.64
CA THR A 325 -1.37 0.49 -8.55
C THR A 325 -2.55 -0.29 -9.09
N SER A 326 -3.76 0.29 -9.03
CA SER A 326 -5.00 -0.30 -9.51
C SER A 326 -5.72 0.60 -10.53
N GLY A 327 -6.08 0.09 -11.70
CA GLY A 327 -6.89 0.80 -12.70
C GLY A 327 -8.38 0.88 -12.33
N GLY A 328 -8.83 0.05 -11.38
CA GLY A 328 -10.15 0.08 -10.78
C GLY A 328 -10.08 0.38 -9.28
N ASN A 329 -10.89 -0.33 -8.49
CA ASN A 329 -10.89 -0.21 -7.03
C ASN A 329 -9.66 -0.90 -6.41
N PHE A 330 -9.27 -0.46 -5.22
CA PHE A 330 -8.21 -1.10 -4.44
C PHE A 330 -8.66 -1.26 -2.98
N VAL A 331 -8.78 -2.51 -2.54
CA VAL A 331 -9.03 -2.86 -1.14
C VAL A 331 -7.75 -3.43 -0.50
N SER A 332 -7.35 -2.90 0.65
CA SER A 332 -6.18 -3.33 1.42
C SER A 332 -6.58 -3.58 2.88
N SER A 333 -6.27 -4.78 3.39
CA SER A 333 -6.50 -5.20 4.78
C SER A 333 -5.18 -5.66 5.41
N SER A 334 -4.87 -5.19 6.63
CA SER A 334 -3.66 -5.58 7.36
C SER A 334 -3.68 -5.28 8.85
N GLN A 335 -2.67 -5.75 9.59
CA GLN A 335 -2.33 -5.19 10.90
C GLN A 335 -1.60 -3.84 10.73
N SER A 336 -0.51 -3.82 9.96
CA SER A 336 0.32 -2.62 9.78
C SER A 336 0.74 -2.40 8.33
N LEU A 337 0.71 -1.13 7.88
CA LEU A 337 1.11 -0.72 6.54
C LEU A 337 2.26 0.30 6.56
N GLU A 338 3.31 0.01 5.81
CA GLU A 338 4.54 0.80 5.68
C GLU A 338 4.71 1.28 4.23
N ASN A 339 4.54 2.58 3.96
CA ASN A 339 4.62 3.18 2.63
C ASN A 339 5.82 4.15 2.48
N THR A 340 6.96 3.88 3.13
CA THR A 340 8.10 4.83 3.12
C THR A 340 8.66 4.99 1.70
N SER A 341 8.62 6.23 1.19
CA SER A 341 8.94 6.62 -0.18
C SER A 341 8.10 5.96 -1.29
N GLY A 342 7.14 5.10 -0.95
CA GLY A 342 6.35 4.30 -1.89
C GLY A 342 5.22 5.08 -2.58
N SER A 343 4.42 4.35 -3.35
CA SER A 343 3.15 4.81 -3.93
C SER A 343 2.07 3.72 -3.80
N ILE A 344 0.87 4.15 -3.42
CA ILE A 344 -0.36 3.35 -3.34
C ILE A 344 -1.42 4.11 -4.13
N LEU A 345 -1.75 3.60 -5.31
CA LEU A 345 -2.49 4.33 -6.33
C LEU A 345 -3.74 3.55 -6.76
N ALA A 346 -4.85 4.27 -6.97
CA ALA A 346 -6.04 3.75 -7.63
C ALA A 346 -6.59 4.78 -8.65
N ASP A 347 -7.22 4.31 -9.72
CA ASP A 347 -8.08 5.13 -10.57
C ASP A 347 -9.57 5.05 -10.16
N GLY A 348 -9.96 4.00 -9.44
CA GLY A 348 -11.22 3.91 -8.69
C GLY A 348 -11.09 4.30 -7.22
N ALA A 349 -11.92 3.70 -6.36
CA ALA A 349 -11.91 3.95 -4.92
C ALA A 349 -10.82 3.12 -4.21
N LEU A 350 -10.13 3.74 -3.25
CA LEU A 350 -9.13 3.11 -2.39
C LEU A 350 -9.67 2.98 -0.96
N SER A 351 -9.62 1.77 -0.42
CA SER A 351 -10.03 1.43 0.95
C SER A 351 -8.89 0.74 1.67
N ILE A 352 -8.33 1.37 2.71
CA ILE A 352 -7.22 0.84 3.52
C ILE A 352 -7.69 0.61 4.95
N LEU A 353 -7.60 -0.64 5.41
CA LEU A 353 -7.73 -1.06 6.80
C LEU A 353 -6.36 -1.52 7.33
N ALA A 354 -5.90 -0.91 8.43
CA ALA A 354 -4.65 -1.27 9.11
C ALA A 354 -4.81 -1.20 10.64
N ASN A 355 -5.06 -2.35 11.27
CA ASN A 355 -5.53 -2.43 12.66
C ASN A 355 -4.63 -1.72 13.69
N THR A 356 -3.30 -1.64 13.47
CA THR A 356 -2.35 -1.00 14.40
C THR A 356 -1.88 0.37 13.90
N ASN A 357 -1.31 0.45 12.70
CA ASN A 357 -0.65 1.67 12.21
C ASN A 357 -0.47 1.75 10.69
N ILE A 358 -0.49 2.98 10.17
CA ILE A 358 -0.11 3.34 8.80
C ILE A 358 1.06 4.35 8.85
N ASN A 359 2.17 4.03 8.21
CA ASN A 359 3.38 4.84 8.18
C ASN A 359 3.68 5.33 6.75
N ASN A 360 3.21 6.55 6.42
CA ASN A 360 3.33 7.18 5.11
C ASN A 360 4.42 8.28 5.15
N TYR A 361 5.69 7.86 5.10
CA TYR A 361 6.85 8.78 5.16
C TYR A 361 7.45 9.02 3.77
N HIS A 362 7.37 10.25 3.23
CA HIS A 362 7.63 10.54 1.81
C HIS A 362 6.80 9.67 0.85
N GLY A 363 5.71 9.09 1.34
CA GLY A 363 4.86 8.16 0.61
C GLY A 363 3.66 8.88 -0.01
N GLU A 364 3.15 8.30 -1.09
CA GLU A 364 1.96 8.78 -1.78
C GLU A 364 0.83 7.76 -1.65
N ILE A 365 -0.36 8.24 -1.30
CA ILE A 365 -1.61 7.50 -1.26
C ILE A 365 -2.62 8.30 -2.08
N ALA A 366 -2.97 7.87 -3.29
CA ALA A 366 -3.82 8.65 -4.20
C ALA A 366 -4.87 7.78 -4.91
N ALA A 367 -6.11 8.26 -4.96
CA ALA A 367 -7.23 7.53 -5.57
C ALA A 367 -8.27 8.48 -6.18
N ASP A 368 -9.35 7.96 -6.74
CA ASP A 368 -10.53 8.80 -6.99
C ASP A 368 -11.19 9.23 -5.68
N ASN A 369 -11.44 8.26 -4.80
CA ASN A 369 -11.94 8.38 -3.43
C ASN A 369 -10.98 7.66 -2.47
N VAL A 370 -10.62 8.25 -1.33
CA VAL A 370 -9.70 7.64 -0.34
C VAL A 370 -10.42 7.42 0.98
N ASN A 371 -10.54 6.16 1.41
CA ASN A 371 -11.06 5.79 2.73
C ASN A 371 -9.98 5.03 3.51
N ILE A 372 -9.60 5.54 4.68
CA ILE A 372 -8.57 4.98 5.54
C ILE A 372 -9.15 4.76 6.94
N LYS A 373 -9.10 3.53 7.43
CA LYS A 373 -9.29 3.21 8.85
C LYS A 373 -8.02 2.56 9.42
N SER A 374 -7.54 3.05 10.56
CA SER A 374 -6.40 2.43 11.24
C SER A 374 -6.39 2.60 12.76
N GLY A 375 -5.58 1.81 13.46
CA GLY A 375 -5.26 2.09 14.86
C GLY A 375 -4.56 3.44 15.03
N SER A 376 -3.67 3.79 14.11
CA SER A 376 -2.96 5.08 14.07
C SER A 376 -2.46 5.41 12.66
N ILE A 377 -2.18 6.68 12.36
CA ILE A 377 -1.56 7.09 11.09
C ILE A 377 -0.47 8.14 11.30
N GLN A 378 0.63 7.98 10.56
CA GLN A 378 1.70 8.97 10.43
C GLN A 378 1.90 9.36 8.96
N ASN A 379 1.33 10.49 8.54
CA ASN A 379 1.56 11.10 7.23
C ASN A 379 2.62 12.21 7.35
N ILE A 380 3.89 11.82 7.46
CA ILE A 380 4.96 12.70 7.96
C ILE A 380 6.16 12.76 7.01
N LYS A 381 6.61 13.94 6.58
CA LYS A 381 7.91 14.06 5.88
C LYS A 381 9.04 13.87 6.90
N ARG A 382 9.91 12.90 6.70
CA ARG A 382 11.04 12.63 7.61
C ARG A 382 12.31 13.37 7.15
N SER A 383 13.38 13.24 7.94
CA SER A 383 14.69 13.78 7.57
C SER A 383 15.21 13.12 6.29
N GLU A 384 15.89 13.89 5.46
CA GLU A 384 16.38 13.56 4.10
C GLU A 384 17.09 12.21 3.99
N ARG A 385 17.73 11.74 5.07
CA ARG A 385 18.44 10.45 5.13
C ARG A 385 17.57 9.21 4.95
N GLU A 386 16.24 9.31 5.11
CA GLU A 386 15.33 8.17 4.94
C GLU A 386 14.68 8.07 3.54
N SER A 387 14.83 9.08 2.67
CA SER A 387 14.22 9.11 1.34
C SER A 387 15.23 8.92 0.20
N SER A 388 14.76 8.47 -0.96
CA SER A 388 15.51 8.56 -2.23
C SER A 388 15.28 9.89 -2.97
N ASP A 389 14.31 10.69 -2.51
CA ASP A 389 13.97 12.02 -3.00
C ASP A 389 13.72 12.91 -1.76
N PRO A 390 14.59 13.89 -1.47
CA PRO A 390 14.45 14.75 -0.31
C PRO A 390 13.31 15.76 -0.45
N ASP A 391 12.83 16.04 -1.66
CA ASP A 391 11.75 16.98 -1.92
C ASP A 391 10.37 16.30 -1.84
N LYS A 392 10.26 15.00 -2.21
CA LYS A 392 9.02 14.21 -2.10
C LYS A 392 8.38 14.37 -0.71
N LYS A 393 7.25 15.06 -0.71
CA LYS A 393 6.33 15.25 0.43
C LYS A 393 5.62 13.92 0.73
N SER A 394 5.19 13.69 1.97
CA SER A 394 4.11 12.72 2.22
C SER A 394 2.77 13.32 1.78
N GLN A 395 2.00 12.59 0.97
CA GLN A 395 0.76 13.09 0.37
C GLN A 395 -0.37 12.05 0.44
N ILE A 396 -1.59 12.53 0.69
CA ILE A 396 -2.84 11.77 0.57
C ILE A 396 -3.79 12.56 -0.34
N ILE A 397 -4.26 11.98 -1.45
CA ILE A 397 -4.96 12.72 -2.53
C ILE A 397 -6.22 11.98 -3.01
N ALA A 398 -7.32 12.71 -3.17
CA ALA A 398 -8.50 12.27 -3.90
C ALA A 398 -8.67 13.12 -5.19
N LYS A 399 -8.75 12.45 -6.34
CA LYS A 399 -8.83 13.07 -7.68
C LYS A 399 -10.18 13.78 -7.90
N ASN A 400 -11.29 13.14 -7.53
CA ASN A 400 -12.64 13.72 -7.67
C ASN A 400 -13.52 13.54 -6.43
N GLY A 401 -13.29 12.52 -5.62
CA GLY A 401 -14.08 12.21 -4.44
C GLY A 401 -13.50 12.74 -3.13
N ASP A 402 -13.92 12.10 -2.04
CA ASP A 402 -13.58 12.50 -0.67
C ASP A 402 -12.31 11.82 -0.15
N ILE A 403 -11.70 12.41 0.89
CA ILE A 403 -10.71 11.76 1.75
C ILE A 403 -11.32 11.59 3.14
N ASN A 404 -11.56 10.35 3.57
CA ASN A 404 -11.98 10.02 4.93
C ASN A 404 -10.84 9.29 5.65
N ILE A 405 -10.30 9.88 6.72
CA ILE A 405 -9.28 9.25 7.58
C ILE A 405 -9.84 9.12 8.99
N LEU A 406 -10.04 7.89 9.45
CA LEU A 406 -10.48 7.53 10.79
C LEU A 406 -9.37 6.77 11.52
N THR A 407 -8.88 7.32 12.62
CA THR A 407 -8.02 6.58 13.56
C THR A 407 -8.76 6.27 14.84
N ASP A 408 -8.65 5.02 15.31
CA ASP A 408 -9.15 4.65 16.64
C ASP A 408 -8.22 5.25 17.73
N GLY A 409 -6.92 5.38 17.45
CA GLY A 409 -5.90 6.08 18.25
C GLY A 409 -5.32 7.33 17.56
N GLU A 410 -4.00 7.53 17.61
CA GLU A 410 -3.31 8.75 17.17
C GLU A 410 -3.31 8.99 15.64
N MET A 411 -3.54 10.24 15.25
CA MET A 411 -3.32 10.78 13.91
C MET A 411 -2.25 11.88 13.95
N SER A 412 -1.15 11.67 13.21
CA SER A 412 -0.03 12.61 13.14
C SER A 412 0.30 12.93 11.68
N ILE A 413 0.13 14.19 11.29
CA ILE A 413 0.28 14.68 9.92
C ILE A 413 1.25 15.87 9.97
N GLY A 414 2.34 15.84 9.20
CA GLY A 414 3.21 17.02 9.12
C GLY A 414 4.69 16.83 8.88
N ASN A 415 5.46 17.78 9.40
CA ASN A 415 6.84 18.12 9.06
C ASN A 415 7.04 18.46 7.56
N GLY A 416 7.77 19.52 7.25
CA GLY A 416 8.38 19.73 5.92
C GLY A 416 7.43 19.84 4.72
N GLY A 417 6.17 20.25 4.92
CA GLY A 417 5.25 20.61 3.84
C GLY A 417 4.42 19.46 3.27
N THR A 418 3.92 18.53 4.10
CA THR A 418 3.02 17.44 3.67
C THR A 418 1.70 17.96 3.08
N LYS A 419 0.95 17.08 2.41
CA LYS A 419 -0.30 17.45 1.74
C LYS A 419 -1.44 16.47 2.01
N ILE A 420 -2.64 16.99 2.20
CA ILE A 420 -3.90 16.24 2.09
C ILE A 420 -4.83 17.03 1.16
N ALA A 421 -5.25 16.45 0.04
CA ALA A 421 -5.99 17.20 -0.98
C ALA A 421 -7.11 16.41 -1.66
N ALA A 422 -8.36 16.86 -1.49
CA ALA A 422 -9.51 16.37 -2.24
C ALA A 422 -9.90 17.43 -3.28
N SER A 423 -9.63 17.17 -4.57
CA SER A 423 -9.68 18.26 -5.59
C SER A 423 -11.10 18.71 -5.98
N LYS A 424 -12.14 17.97 -5.55
CA LYS A 424 -13.57 18.26 -5.81
C LYS A 424 -14.48 17.78 -4.67
N GLY A 425 -14.08 16.75 -3.93
CA GLY A 425 -14.72 16.32 -2.67
C GLY A 425 -14.12 16.96 -1.43
N SER A 426 -14.42 16.38 -0.29
CA SER A 426 -14.16 16.94 1.04
C SER A 426 -13.13 16.12 1.82
N VAL A 427 -12.44 16.75 2.78
CA VAL A 427 -11.44 16.11 3.65
C VAL A 427 -12.02 15.98 5.05
N SER A 428 -12.21 14.74 5.50
CA SER A 428 -12.69 14.39 6.84
C SER A 428 -11.59 13.68 7.61
N LEU A 429 -11.05 14.36 8.64
CA LEU A 429 -10.06 13.83 9.56
C LEU A 429 -10.73 13.57 10.92
N LYS A 430 -10.64 12.35 11.43
CA LYS A 430 -11.17 11.98 12.75
C LYS A 430 -10.20 11.10 13.52
N ALA A 431 -9.74 11.59 14.67
CA ALA A 431 -8.92 10.82 15.61
C ALA A 431 -9.69 10.49 16.91
N GLY A 432 -9.59 9.24 17.35
CA GLY A 432 -10.12 8.76 18.63
C GLY A 432 -9.19 9.09 19.81
N GLU A 433 -7.88 9.02 19.59
CA GLU A 433 -6.87 9.63 20.47
C GLU A 433 -6.20 10.82 19.77
N ARG A 434 -4.94 11.12 20.10
CA ARG A 434 -4.24 12.39 19.81
C ARG A 434 -4.29 12.77 18.33
N LEU A 435 -4.56 14.04 18.05
CA LEU A 435 -4.41 14.64 16.72
C LEU A 435 -3.22 15.60 16.74
N GLY A 436 -2.35 15.52 15.75
CA GLY A 436 -1.32 16.51 15.47
C GLY A 436 -1.29 16.86 13.98
N ILE A 437 -1.39 18.14 13.64
CA ILE A 437 -1.29 18.65 12.28
C ILE A 437 -0.34 19.85 12.30
N ASN A 438 0.82 19.74 11.64
CA ASN A 438 1.80 20.82 11.48
C ASN A 438 2.42 20.79 10.08
N SER A 439 3.01 21.88 9.58
CA SER A 439 3.70 21.94 8.27
C SER A 439 2.92 21.27 7.12
N THR A 440 1.59 21.45 7.07
CA THR A 440 0.67 20.69 6.21
C THR A 440 -0.19 21.62 5.35
N GLU A 441 -0.31 21.30 4.07
CA GLU A 441 -1.27 21.87 3.12
C GLU A 441 -2.54 20.98 3.09
N ILE A 442 -3.68 21.49 3.55
CA ILE A 442 -5.00 20.82 3.47
C ILE A 442 -5.91 21.60 2.53
N ASN A 443 -6.20 21.05 1.35
CA ASN A 443 -7.10 21.67 0.36
C ASN A 443 -8.30 20.76 0.10
N ALA A 444 -9.51 21.31 0.14
CA ALA A 444 -10.72 20.56 -0.18
C ALA A 444 -11.87 21.46 -0.63
N LYS A 445 -12.98 20.86 -1.05
CA LYS A 445 -14.27 21.54 -1.12
C LYS A 445 -14.72 21.95 0.30
N ASP A 446 -14.86 20.98 1.21
CA ASP A 446 -15.10 21.20 2.63
C ASP A 446 -14.02 20.48 3.46
N VAL A 447 -13.57 21.09 4.57
CA VAL A 447 -12.59 20.47 5.49
C VAL A 447 -13.24 20.28 6.86
N VAL A 448 -13.30 19.04 7.33
CA VAL A 448 -13.85 18.67 8.64
C VAL A 448 -12.78 17.96 9.47
N ILE A 449 -12.45 18.51 10.64
CA ILE A 449 -11.42 17.98 11.55
C ILE A 449 -12.06 17.70 12.91
N ASN A 450 -12.00 16.46 13.37
CA ASN A 450 -12.57 16.00 14.63
C ASN A 450 -11.51 15.31 15.51
N GLY A 451 -11.43 15.66 16.79
CA GLY A 451 -10.49 15.07 17.75
C GLY A 451 -11.08 15.03 19.16
N ALA A 452 -11.37 13.84 19.66
CA ALA A 452 -12.26 13.65 20.82
C ALA A 452 -11.53 13.73 22.18
N PHE A 453 -11.36 14.94 22.72
CA PHE A 453 -10.69 15.16 24.02
C PHE A 453 -11.57 15.92 25.03
N ALA A 454 -12.65 15.31 25.52
CA ALA A 454 -13.39 15.88 26.66
C ALA A 454 -12.52 15.96 27.92
N ASN A 455 -11.61 14.98 28.10
CA ASN A 455 -10.66 14.85 29.21
C ASN A 455 -9.23 14.48 28.73
N GLY A 456 -8.93 14.67 27.43
CA GLY A 456 -7.69 14.18 26.81
C GLY A 456 -6.55 15.22 26.77
N PRO A 457 -5.33 14.80 26.39
CA PRO A 457 -4.15 15.67 26.39
C PRO A 457 -4.27 16.83 25.40
N ILE A 458 -3.55 17.91 25.68
CA ILE A 458 -3.54 19.12 24.85
C ILE A 458 -3.00 18.81 23.45
N VAL A 459 -3.73 19.24 22.43
CA VAL A 459 -3.21 19.31 21.05
C VAL A 459 -2.29 20.52 20.96
N ASN A 460 -1.04 20.30 20.57
CA ASN A 460 0.02 21.31 20.43
C ASN A 460 -0.18 22.22 19.21
N GLY A 461 -1.39 22.80 19.09
CA GLY A 461 -1.77 23.78 18.09
C GLY A 461 -1.80 23.28 16.65
N LEU A 462 -1.91 24.25 15.73
CA LEU A 462 -1.50 24.13 14.34
C LEU A 462 -0.29 25.06 14.12
N GLU A 463 0.77 24.54 13.49
CA GLU A 463 2.04 25.23 13.24
C GLU A 463 2.48 24.98 11.80
N GLY A 464 2.82 26.01 11.02
CA GLY A 464 3.11 25.89 9.59
C GLY A 464 1.98 25.30 8.74
N THR A 465 0.74 25.33 9.22
CA THR A 465 -0.40 24.64 8.57
C THR A 465 -1.29 25.60 7.81
N GLU A 466 -1.61 25.25 6.57
CA GLU A 466 -2.53 25.97 5.71
C GLU A 466 -3.75 25.10 5.38
N ILE A 467 -4.93 25.54 5.83
CA ILE A 467 -6.22 24.89 5.54
C ILE A 467 -7.02 25.79 4.59
N LYS A 468 -7.45 25.22 3.46
CA LYS A 468 -8.26 25.87 2.43
C LYS A 468 -9.48 25.02 2.10
N ALA A 469 -10.66 25.54 2.37
CA ALA A 469 -11.93 25.04 1.84
C ALA A 469 -12.51 26.02 0.81
N ASP A 470 -12.99 25.51 -0.32
CA ASP A 470 -13.80 26.31 -1.27
C ASP A 470 -15.17 26.68 -0.67
N HIS A 471 -15.69 25.82 0.20
CA HIS A 471 -16.87 26.04 1.04
C HIS A 471 -16.44 26.18 2.51
N ASP A 472 -16.68 25.19 3.37
CA ASP A 472 -16.61 25.33 4.82
C ASP A 472 -15.38 24.67 5.46
N VAL A 473 -14.84 25.30 6.51
CA VAL A 473 -13.88 24.66 7.44
C VAL A 473 -14.56 24.46 8.79
N THR A 474 -14.70 23.21 9.22
CA THR A 474 -15.26 22.84 10.53
C THR A 474 -14.24 22.09 11.36
N ILE A 475 -13.89 22.63 12.53
CA ILE A 475 -12.90 22.08 13.45
C ILE A 475 -13.58 21.85 14.81
N ASN A 476 -13.76 20.59 15.18
CA ASN A 476 -14.37 20.15 16.44
C ASN A 476 -13.32 19.40 17.27
N LEU A 477 -12.64 20.10 18.17
CA LEU A 477 -11.56 19.52 18.96
C LEU A 477 -11.90 19.57 20.44
N GLY A 478 -11.46 18.57 21.20
CA GLY A 478 -11.45 18.71 22.64
C GLY A 478 -10.51 19.84 23.08
N SER A 479 -9.27 19.85 22.56
CA SER A 479 -8.27 20.89 22.84
C SER A 479 -7.64 21.45 21.57
N LEU A 480 -7.27 22.73 21.57
CA LEU A 480 -6.44 23.37 20.55
C LEU A 480 -5.75 24.61 21.17
N ALA A 481 -4.50 24.45 21.63
CA ALA A 481 -3.82 25.50 22.39
C ALA A 481 -3.49 26.78 21.59
N ALA A 482 -3.18 26.64 20.29
CA ALA A 482 -2.78 27.76 19.44
C ALA A 482 -3.06 27.53 17.95
N ILE A 483 -3.18 28.63 17.20
CA ILE A 483 -2.84 28.70 15.77
C ILE A 483 -1.57 29.54 15.68
N ALA A 484 -0.46 29.00 15.16
CA ALA A 484 0.81 29.72 15.05
C ALA A 484 0.75 30.85 14.00
N SER A 485 1.70 31.80 14.07
CA SER A 485 1.72 33.02 13.25
C SER A 485 1.91 32.80 11.75
N ASP A 486 2.42 31.62 11.36
CA ASP A 486 2.61 31.18 9.98
C ASP A 486 1.42 30.37 9.43
N SER A 487 0.43 30.09 10.27
CA SER A 487 -0.68 29.18 9.96
C SER A 487 -1.93 29.94 9.52
N VAL A 488 -2.61 29.39 8.51
CA VAL A 488 -3.73 30.04 7.81
C VAL A 488 -4.91 29.08 7.71
N ILE A 489 -6.10 29.55 8.06
CA ILE A 489 -7.35 28.82 7.90
C ILE A 489 -8.30 29.69 7.07
N LYS A 490 -8.66 29.21 5.88
CA LYS A 490 -9.49 29.91 4.90
C LYS A 490 -10.67 29.05 4.47
N ALA A 491 -11.85 29.65 4.45
CA ALA A 491 -13.09 29.08 3.93
C ALA A 491 -13.72 30.06 2.92
N GLY A 492 -14.20 29.58 1.77
CA GLY A 492 -15.00 30.40 0.85
C GLY A 492 -16.39 30.73 1.41
N ASN A 493 -16.92 29.86 2.29
CA ASN A 493 -18.11 30.08 3.09
C ASN A 493 -17.71 30.29 4.58
N ASP A 494 -18.04 29.36 5.47
CA ASP A 494 -17.95 29.52 6.92
C ASP A 494 -16.73 28.83 7.56
N ILE A 495 -16.21 29.43 8.62
CA ILE A 495 -15.25 28.79 9.54
C ILE A 495 -15.98 28.52 10.86
N ASN A 496 -16.10 27.26 11.24
CA ASN A 496 -16.74 26.80 12.47
C ASN A 496 -15.70 26.14 13.38
N LEU A 497 -15.32 26.81 14.48
CA LEU A 497 -14.31 26.33 15.42
C LEU A 497 -14.91 26.10 16.82
N ASN A 498 -15.11 24.82 17.17
CA ASN A 498 -15.64 24.35 18.43
C ASN A 498 -14.54 23.70 19.28
N ILE A 499 -14.35 24.18 20.52
CA ILE A 499 -13.41 23.60 21.49
C ILE A 499 -14.18 23.16 22.75
N THR A 500 -14.05 21.88 23.14
CA THR A 500 -15.00 21.21 24.06
C THR A 500 -14.38 20.47 25.26
N ASN A 501 -13.11 20.74 25.62
CA ASN A 501 -12.52 20.18 26.86
C ASN A 501 -13.29 20.63 28.12
N GLN A 502 -13.29 19.79 29.14
CA GLN A 502 -13.72 20.17 30.48
C GLN A 502 -12.62 20.97 31.22
N ASP A 503 -11.34 20.62 31.05
CA ASP A 503 -10.21 21.36 31.64
C ASP A 503 -10.15 22.79 31.08
N GLU A 504 -10.16 23.76 32.00
CA GLU A 504 -10.10 25.19 31.73
C GLU A 504 -8.86 25.60 30.91
N ASN A 505 -7.74 24.89 31.08
CA ASN A 505 -6.48 25.19 30.40
C ASN A 505 -6.51 24.68 28.96
N ALA A 506 -6.93 23.42 28.78
CA ALA A 506 -6.95 22.75 27.48
C ALA A 506 -7.98 23.32 26.50
N ARG A 507 -9.00 24.06 26.97
CA ARG A 507 -10.03 24.71 26.15
C ARG A 507 -9.74 26.17 25.76
N ASN A 508 -8.58 26.73 26.15
CA ASN A 508 -8.13 28.07 25.74
C ASN A 508 -7.45 28.04 24.36
N LEU A 509 -7.72 29.05 23.53
CA LEU A 509 -7.09 29.22 22.22
C LEU A 509 -6.32 30.54 22.11
N ASN A 510 -5.05 30.45 21.70
CA ASN A 510 -4.25 31.58 21.26
C ASN A 510 -4.18 31.62 19.72
N ASN A 511 -4.89 32.54 19.08
CA ASN A 511 -4.76 32.76 17.63
C ASN A 511 -3.61 33.74 17.36
N LEU A 512 -2.46 33.26 16.87
CA LEU A 512 -1.39 34.09 16.33
C LEU A 512 -1.45 34.20 14.79
N GLY A 513 -2.09 33.23 14.13
CA GLY A 513 -2.20 33.15 12.66
C GLY A 513 -3.41 33.88 12.06
N LYS A 514 -3.93 33.35 10.95
CA LYS A 514 -5.02 33.97 10.18
C LYS A 514 -6.23 33.06 9.99
N PHE A 515 -7.41 33.54 10.41
CA PHE A 515 -8.71 33.06 9.95
C PHE A 515 -9.28 33.98 8.86
N SER A 516 -9.83 33.40 7.79
CA SER A 516 -10.44 34.14 6.68
C SER A 516 -11.66 33.40 6.11
N ALA A 517 -12.87 33.80 6.54
CA ALA A 517 -14.14 33.27 6.05
C ALA A 517 -14.75 34.20 5.00
N GLY A 518 -15.24 33.68 3.88
CA GLY A 518 -16.01 34.46 2.89
C GLY A 518 -17.41 34.82 3.38
N ASN A 519 -18.00 33.97 4.24
CA ASN A 519 -19.23 34.24 4.97
C ASN A 519 -18.91 34.53 6.44
N ASN A 520 -19.04 33.56 7.35
CA ASN A 520 -19.04 33.77 8.80
C ASN A 520 -17.84 33.10 9.49
N PHE A 521 -17.34 33.72 10.57
CA PHE A 521 -16.38 33.10 11.49
C PHE A 521 -17.07 32.86 12.84
N ASN A 522 -17.30 31.59 13.15
CA ASN A 522 -18.01 31.12 14.33
C ASN A 522 -17.02 30.44 15.27
N TYR A 523 -16.77 31.04 16.44
CA TYR A 523 -15.97 30.43 17.51
C TYR A 523 -16.84 30.08 18.71
N LYS A 524 -16.64 28.88 19.27
CA LYS A 524 -17.31 28.43 20.49
C LYS A 524 -16.38 27.64 21.38
N SER A 525 -16.10 28.17 22.57
CA SER A 525 -15.40 27.45 23.65
C SER A 525 -15.90 27.90 25.02
N ALA A 526 -15.79 27.02 26.02
CA ALA A 526 -15.89 27.42 27.43
C ALA A 526 -14.57 28.03 27.96
N GLY A 527 -13.52 28.14 27.14
CA GLY A 527 -12.24 28.77 27.45
C GLY A 527 -12.10 30.18 26.90
N ALA A 528 -10.93 30.76 27.12
CA ALA A 528 -10.55 32.05 26.57
C ALA A 528 -10.20 31.97 25.07
N PHE A 529 -10.53 33.03 24.33
CA PHE A 529 -10.04 33.33 22.99
C PHE A 529 -9.08 34.52 23.07
N SER A 530 -7.81 34.29 22.77
CA SER A 530 -6.75 35.31 22.76
C SER A 530 -6.27 35.54 21.33
N ASN A 531 -6.67 36.67 20.73
CA ASN A 531 -6.36 37.01 19.34
C ASN A 531 -5.14 37.93 19.25
N PHE A 532 -4.01 37.36 18.86
CA PHE A 532 -2.75 38.05 18.53
C PHE A 532 -2.54 38.20 17.01
N GLY A 533 -3.24 37.41 16.20
CA GLY A 533 -3.23 37.44 14.75
C GLY A 533 -4.46 38.12 14.14
N THR A 534 -5.08 37.46 13.17
CA THR A 534 -6.24 38.00 12.44
C THR A 534 -7.42 37.04 12.43
N ALA A 535 -8.62 37.58 12.62
CA ALA A 535 -9.89 36.91 12.34
C ALA A 535 -10.74 37.80 11.43
N GLU A 536 -10.99 37.35 10.21
CA GLU A 536 -11.70 38.11 9.17
C GLU A 536 -12.87 37.30 8.59
N ALA A 537 -14.04 37.92 8.48
CA ALA A 537 -15.25 37.33 7.90
C ALA A 537 -15.93 38.29 6.91
N GLY A 538 -16.43 37.78 5.78
CA GLY A 538 -17.16 38.59 4.80
C GLY A 538 -18.58 39.00 5.23
N LYS A 539 -19.16 38.31 6.21
CA LYS A 539 -20.48 38.57 6.82
C LYS A 539 -20.34 38.75 8.34
N VAL A 540 -20.54 37.72 9.15
CA VAL A 540 -20.62 37.83 10.62
C VAL A 540 -19.39 37.21 11.29
N ILE A 541 -18.91 37.85 12.35
CA ILE A 541 -18.05 37.23 13.36
C ILE A 541 -18.90 36.96 14.60
N ASP A 542 -19.00 35.69 15.02
CA ASP A 542 -19.72 35.26 16.22
C ASP A 542 -18.75 34.51 17.16
N ILE A 543 -18.27 35.19 18.20
CA ILE A 543 -17.27 34.64 19.14
C ILE A 543 -17.90 34.40 20.51
N ASN A 544 -18.08 33.13 20.87
CA ASN A 544 -18.60 32.67 22.15
C ASN A 544 -17.47 32.05 22.98
N SER A 545 -17.15 32.66 24.11
CA SER A 545 -15.97 32.35 24.94
C SER A 545 -16.25 32.52 26.43
N ALA A 546 -15.33 32.09 27.29
CA ALA A 546 -15.28 32.56 28.67
C ALA A 546 -14.57 33.91 28.78
N GLY A 547 -13.31 33.97 28.34
CA GLY A 547 -12.54 35.21 28.21
C GLY A 547 -12.35 35.60 26.75
N PHE A 548 -12.43 36.89 26.43
CA PHE A 548 -12.02 37.41 25.13
C PHE A 548 -10.89 38.43 25.32
N ASN A 549 -9.74 38.20 24.69
CA ASN A 549 -8.60 39.12 24.69
C ASN A 549 -8.19 39.41 23.25
N ASN A 550 -8.42 40.63 22.75
CA ASN A 550 -7.93 41.04 21.44
C ASN A 550 -6.70 41.94 21.57
N TYR A 551 -5.59 41.51 20.95
CA TYR A 551 -4.32 42.22 20.83
C TYR A 551 -4.06 42.70 19.40
N ALA A 552 -4.87 42.27 18.42
CA ALA A 552 -4.69 42.51 16.99
C ALA A 552 -6.05 42.66 16.28
N LYS A 553 -6.29 42.02 15.13
CA LYS A 553 -7.44 42.36 14.27
C LYS A 553 -8.59 41.34 14.34
N VAL A 554 -9.80 41.86 14.58
CA VAL A 554 -11.08 41.15 14.38
C VAL A 554 -11.94 42.02 13.45
N SER A 555 -12.41 41.48 12.32
CA SER A 555 -13.07 42.28 11.27
C SER A 555 -14.20 41.54 10.54
N GLY A 556 -15.41 42.11 10.56
CA GLY A 556 -16.59 41.56 9.86
C GLY A 556 -17.39 42.64 9.10
N ASN A 557 -18.48 42.23 8.43
CA ASN A 557 -19.56 43.18 8.18
C ASN A 557 -20.33 43.45 9.47
N GLN A 558 -20.55 42.42 10.30
CA GLN A 558 -21.05 42.50 11.68
C GLN A 558 -20.10 41.75 12.62
N VAL A 559 -19.93 42.22 13.86
CA VAL A 559 -19.10 41.55 14.88
C VAL A 559 -19.87 41.41 16.20
N ASN A 560 -20.13 40.17 16.60
CA ASN A 560 -20.77 39.79 17.86
C ASN A 560 -19.75 39.05 18.74
N ILE A 561 -19.58 39.49 20.00
CA ILE A 561 -18.67 38.86 20.95
C ILE A 561 -19.39 38.63 22.28
N HIS A 562 -19.32 37.41 22.78
CA HIS A 562 -19.90 36.95 24.03
C HIS A 562 -18.84 36.32 24.93
N SER A 563 -18.70 36.85 26.15
CA SER A 563 -17.74 36.36 27.15
C SER A 563 -18.41 36.16 28.52
N THR A 564 -18.27 34.98 29.14
CA THR A 564 -18.84 34.75 30.48
C THR A 564 -18.00 35.32 31.63
N SER A 565 -16.71 35.54 31.43
CA SER A 565 -15.76 36.00 32.47
C SER A 565 -15.20 37.40 32.21
N GLY A 566 -14.97 37.79 30.95
CA GLY A 566 -14.50 39.15 30.63
C GLY A 566 -14.11 39.37 29.16
N LEU A 567 -14.27 40.60 28.70
CA LEU A 567 -13.96 41.06 27.34
C LEU A 567 -12.95 42.20 27.42
N TYR A 568 -11.76 42.01 26.85
CA TYR A 568 -10.70 43.03 26.79
C TYR A 568 -10.21 43.23 25.35
N ASN A 569 -10.58 44.34 24.73
CA ASN A 569 -9.89 44.85 23.54
C ASN A 569 -8.71 45.72 24.00
N LYS A 570 -7.48 45.25 23.78
CA LYS A 570 -6.24 45.86 24.30
C LYS A 570 -5.73 46.93 23.34
N GLU A 571 -4.64 47.60 23.71
CA GLU A 571 -4.10 48.80 23.03
C GLU A 571 -3.92 48.64 21.50
N ASN A 572 -3.28 47.55 21.06
CA ASN A 572 -3.11 47.21 19.64
C ASN A 572 -4.34 46.50 19.02
N GLY A 573 -5.37 46.24 19.82
CA GLY A 573 -6.58 45.54 19.42
C GLY A 573 -7.52 46.42 18.59
N GLN A 574 -7.86 45.94 17.40
CA GLN A 574 -8.85 46.52 16.48
C GLN A 574 -10.04 45.60 16.33
N ILE A 575 -11.24 46.11 16.62
CA ILE A 575 -12.53 45.47 16.28
C ILE A 575 -13.21 46.34 15.22
N LEU A 576 -13.34 45.82 14.01
CA LEU A 576 -13.78 46.57 12.83
C LEU A 576 -15.08 45.98 12.24
N SER A 577 -16.08 46.83 12.02
CA SER A 577 -17.36 46.43 11.46
C SER A 577 -17.90 47.44 10.43
N LYS A 578 -18.37 46.92 9.29
CA LYS A 578 -19.05 47.72 8.26
C LYS A 578 -20.51 48.03 8.58
N THR A 579 -21.11 47.35 9.55
CA THR A 579 -22.44 47.66 10.09
C THR A 579 -22.32 47.84 11.61
N SER A 580 -22.69 46.84 12.42
CA SER A 580 -22.82 46.90 13.87
C SER A 580 -21.74 46.11 14.61
N VAL A 581 -21.50 46.50 15.87
CA VAL A 581 -20.68 45.74 16.82
C VAL A 581 -21.52 45.48 18.08
N ALA A 582 -21.61 44.22 18.51
CA ALA A 582 -22.39 43.80 19.68
C ALA A 582 -21.50 43.04 20.67
N LEU A 583 -21.20 43.65 21.82
CA LEU A 583 -20.25 43.16 22.80
C LEU A 583 -20.99 42.85 24.10
N SER A 584 -20.90 41.61 24.59
CA SER A 584 -21.62 41.18 25.80
C SER A 584 -20.70 40.44 26.76
N SER A 585 -20.70 40.87 28.03
CA SER A 585 -19.83 40.30 29.07
C SER A 585 -20.51 40.28 30.44
N LYS A 586 -20.69 39.08 31.01
CA LYS A 586 -21.23 38.88 32.36
C LYS A 586 -20.30 39.41 33.45
N GLY A 587 -18.99 39.31 33.22
CA GLY A 587 -17.95 39.93 34.03
C GLY A 587 -17.77 41.39 33.62
N PHE A 588 -16.59 41.73 33.12
CA PHE A 588 -16.24 43.09 32.71
C PHE A 588 -16.14 43.28 31.20
N PHE A 589 -16.35 44.52 30.75
CA PHE A 589 -15.92 45.02 29.46
C PHE A 589 -14.80 46.05 29.66
N ARG A 590 -13.65 45.84 29.00
CA ARG A 590 -12.57 46.81 28.92
C ARG A 590 -12.15 47.05 27.47
N ASN A 591 -12.04 48.32 27.09
CA ASN A 591 -11.36 48.73 25.87
C ASN A 591 -10.21 49.70 26.18
N THR A 592 -9.02 49.41 25.65
CA THR A 592 -7.89 50.36 25.55
C THR A 592 -7.42 50.55 24.10
N GLY A 593 -8.03 49.83 23.14
CA GLY A 593 -7.69 49.88 21.72
C GLY A 593 -8.75 50.58 20.86
N GLY A 594 -8.83 50.20 19.58
CA GLY A 594 -9.77 50.73 18.61
C GLY A 594 -10.98 49.82 18.38
N ILE A 595 -12.18 50.41 18.38
CA ILE A 595 -13.43 49.78 17.94
C ILE A 595 -14.11 50.71 16.93
N THR A 596 -14.42 50.23 15.73
CA THR A 596 -15.03 51.05 14.66
C THR A 596 -16.29 50.37 14.12
N SER A 597 -17.42 51.09 14.13
CA SER A 597 -18.71 50.61 13.64
C SER A 597 -19.48 51.71 12.92
N VAL A 598 -20.01 51.40 11.73
CA VAL A 598 -20.76 52.36 10.91
C VAL A 598 -22.15 52.66 11.49
N THR A 599 -22.88 51.64 11.95
CA THR A 599 -24.24 51.83 12.49
C THR A 599 -24.28 51.95 14.02
N GLY A 600 -23.25 51.45 14.71
CA GLY A 600 -23.06 51.64 16.15
C GLY A 600 -22.61 50.40 16.91
N THR A 601 -21.96 50.66 18.05
CA THR A 601 -21.43 49.68 18.99
C THR A 601 -22.37 49.58 20.20
N LYS A 602 -22.99 48.41 20.40
CA LYS A 602 -23.73 48.09 21.63
C LYS A 602 -22.85 47.29 22.58
N VAL A 603 -22.82 47.69 23.84
CA VAL A 603 -22.09 47.01 24.92
C VAL A 603 -23.05 46.63 26.05
N MET A 604 -23.04 45.36 26.46
CA MET A 604 -23.83 44.82 27.56
C MET A 604 -22.89 44.25 28.63
N SER A 605 -22.68 44.99 29.72
CA SER A 605 -21.84 44.55 30.84
C SER A 605 -22.15 45.33 32.12
N ASN A 606 -21.95 44.69 33.27
CA ASN A 606 -22.11 45.33 34.58
C ASN A 606 -20.87 46.14 35.01
N PHE A 607 -19.72 45.90 34.38
CA PHE A 607 -18.48 46.65 34.64
C PHE A 607 -17.88 47.16 33.33
N TYR A 608 -18.29 48.36 32.91
CA TYR A 608 -17.83 49.01 31.68
C TYR A 608 -16.62 49.94 31.95
N ARG A 609 -15.53 49.76 31.22
CA ARG A 609 -14.39 50.69 31.18
C ARG A 609 -13.88 50.90 29.75
N ASN A 610 -13.82 52.15 29.31
CA ASN A 610 -13.20 52.52 28.03
C ASN A 610 -12.10 53.56 28.26
N ASP A 611 -10.85 53.12 28.16
CA ASP A 611 -9.65 53.96 28.07
C ASP A 611 -9.24 54.20 26.58
N GLY A 612 -9.86 53.49 25.63
CA GLY A 612 -9.51 53.49 24.19
C GLY A 612 -10.46 54.28 23.29
N LYS A 613 -10.35 54.09 21.97
CA LYS A 613 -11.20 54.75 20.96
C LYS A 613 -12.38 53.86 20.56
N ILE A 614 -13.58 54.44 20.53
CA ILE A 614 -14.75 53.85 19.88
C ILE A 614 -15.29 54.85 18.86
N GLU A 615 -15.42 54.43 17.60
CA GLU A 615 -15.95 55.22 16.49
C GLU A 615 -17.35 54.76 16.10
N GLY A 616 -18.26 55.72 15.92
CA GLY A 616 -19.69 55.48 15.70
C GLY A 616 -20.53 55.77 16.95
N LYS A 617 -21.84 55.54 16.85
CA LYS A 617 -22.76 55.65 18.00
C LYS A 617 -22.46 54.54 19.01
N VAL A 618 -22.40 54.85 20.30
CA VAL A 618 -22.21 53.86 21.38
C VAL A 618 -23.47 53.78 22.24
N GLU A 619 -23.90 52.56 22.57
CA GLU A 619 -24.94 52.29 23.55
C GLU A 619 -24.41 51.31 24.61
N VAL A 620 -24.54 51.67 25.89
CA VAL A 620 -24.13 50.80 27.01
C VAL A 620 -25.36 50.44 27.85
N GLN A 621 -25.54 49.15 28.12
CA GLN A 621 -26.62 48.62 28.95
C GLN A 621 -26.04 47.67 30.03
N PRO A 622 -26.69 47.51 31.19
CA PRO A 622 -26.37 46.44 32.13
C PRO A 622 -26.51 45.06 31.48
N TYR A 623 -25.77 44.08 31.98
CA TYR A 623 -26.00 42.68 31.62
C TYR A 623 -27.25 42.18 32.36
N LYS A 624 -28.20 41.61 31.61
CA LYS A 624 -29.42 40.96 32.13
C LYS A 624 -29.36 39.45 31.93
#